data_AF-A0A1R1XV95-F1
#
_entry.id   AF-A0A1R1XV95-F1
#
_cell.length_a   1.000
_cell.length_b   1.000
_cell.length_c   1.000
_cell.angle_alpha   90.00
_cell.angle_beta   90.00
_cell.angle_gamma   90.00
#
_symmetry.space_group_name_H-M   'P 1'
#
loop_
_entity.id
_entity.type
_entity.pdbx_description
1 polymer ?
#
loop_
_entity_poly.entity_id
_entity_poly.type
_entity_poly.pdbx_seq_one_letter_code
_entity_poly.pdbx_strand_id
1 'polypeptide(L)'
;MDKSTISFVKDLNDNVNLLLSSREPQVQRIHLDEYLTANAPVTNLTPYKELTEALPSIKENLIKSPMSEEKKDAIYNENISITVKKTDAGFYAAQWELAQKNRPIDYYVHELLEKNLGIPVEALRLNFSSSMRIIISDVATLLSQKIVDNIHRTMDLSGKPPQIMGKD
;
A
#
# COMPACT_ATOMS: atom_id res chain seq x y z
N MET A 1 23.27 -44.91 -12.36
CA MET A 1 24.13 -43.84 -11.78
C MET A 1 25.26 -44.52 -11.07
N ASP A 2 26.50 -44.15 -11.38
CA ASP A 2 27.67 -44.73 -10.73
C ASP A 2 27.89 -44.08 -9.35
N LYS A 3 28.64 -44.77 -8.48
CA LYS A 3 28.93 -44.29 -7.12
C LYS A 3 29.64 -42.93 -7.11
N SER A 4 30.40 -42.63 -8.18
CA SER A 4 31.10 -41.35 -8.35
C SER A 4 30.11 -40.19 -8.47
N THR A 5 29.08 -40.34 -9.32
CA THR A 5 28.04 -39.31 -9.49
C THR A 5 27.26 -39.08 -8.19
N ILE A 6 26.98 -40.14 -7.42
CA ILE A 6 26.26 -40.03 -6.14
C ILE A 6 27.10 -39.29 -5.10
N SER A 7 28.41 -39.57 -5.06
CA SER A 7 29.35 -38.86 -4.18
C SER A 7 29.43 -37.38 -4.52
N PHE A 8 29.55 -37.05 -5.81
CA PHE A 8 29.64 -35.66 -6.27
C PHE A 8 28.40 -34.85 -5.94
N VAL A 9 27.20 -35.43 -6.13
CA VAL A 9 25.94 -34.76 -5.80
C VAL A 9 25.83 -34.51 -4.30
N LYS A 10 26.30 -35.45 -3.46
CA LYS A 10 26.30 -35.29 -2.01
C LYS A 10 27.26 -34.18 -1.57
N ASP A 11 28.48 -34.16 -2.09
CA ASP A 11 29.46 -33.12 -1.78
C ASP A 11 28.97 -31.74 -2.24
N LEU A 12 28.30 -31.66 -3.40
CA LEU A 12 27.71 -30.42 -3.89
C LEU A 12 26.61 -29.93 -2.95
N ASN A 13 25.73 -30.83 -2.51
CA ASN A 13 24.63 -30.53 -1.61
C ASN A 13 25.15 -30.03 -0.23
N ASP A 14 26.19 -30.66 0.29
CA ASP A 14 26.79 -30.27 1.57
C ASP A 14 27.47 -28.89 1.48
N ASN A 15 28.14 -28.60 0.36
CA ASN A 15 28.70 -27.27 0.10
C ASN A 15 27.62 -26.19 -0.09
N VAL A 16 26.52 -26.49 -0.77
CA VAL A 16 25.39 -25.57 -0.92
C VAL A 16 24.75 -25.27 0.44
N ASN A 17 24.59 -26.27 1.31
CA ASN A 17 24.06 -26.07 2.66
C ASN A 17 25.00 -25.25 3.55
N LEU A 18 26.31 -25.42 3.41
CA LEU A 18 27.30 -24.57 4.08
C LEU A 18 27.22 -23.12 3.60
N LEU A 19 27.06 -22.91 2.29
CA LEU A 19 26.89 -21.58 1.70
C LEU A 19 25.56 -20.92 2.12
N LEU A 20 24.47 -21.69 2.24
CA LEU A 20 23.20 -21.20 2.74
C LEU A 20 23.27 -20.85 4.24
N SER A 21 24.07 -21.58 5.01
CA SER A 21 24.28 -21.33 6.44
C SER A 21 25.23 -20.16 6.71
N SER A 22 26.21 -19.90 5.84
CA SER A 22 27.14 -18.77 5.95
C SER A 22 26.62 -17.49 5.31
N ARG A 23 25.58 -17.58 4.48
CA ARG A 23 24.84 -16.43 3.97
C ARG A 23 24.00 -15.84 5.09
N GLU A 24 24.60 -14.96 5.88
CA GLU A 24 23.79 -13.98 6.61
C GLU A 24 22.84 -13.31 5.61
N PRO A 25 21.56 -13.13 5.95
CA PRO A 25 20.70 -12.29 5.15
C PRO A 25 21.33 -10.90 5.14
N GLN A 26 22.01 -10.58 4.05
CA GLN A 26 22.44 -9.23 3.71
C GLN A 26 21.17 -8.42 3.40
N VAL A 27 20.28 -8.26 4.41
CA VAL A 27 19.46 -7.07 4.48
C VAL A 27 20.50 -5.99 4.61
N GLN A 28 20.74 -5.29 3.51
CA GLN A 28 21.61 -4.12 3.47
C GLN A 28 21.29 -3.30 4.71
N ARG A 29 22.21 -3.30 5.68
CA ARG A 29 22.21 -2.28 6.72
C ARG A 29 22.39 -1.01 5.94
N ILE A 30 21.30 -0.31 5.66
CA ILE A 30 21.41 1.02 5.11
C ILE A 30 21.94 1.84 6.28
N HIS A 31 23.25 2.01 6.33
CA HIS A 31 23.86 3.06 7.13
C HIS A 31 23.51 4.36 6.39
N LEU A 32 22.30 4.88 6.60
CA LEU A 32 21.91 6.13 5.96
C LEU A 32 22.76 7.26 6.52
N ASP A 33 23.47 7.91 5.61
CA ASP A 33 24.22 9.13 5.80
C ASP A 33 23.30 10.34 6.06
N GLU A 34 23.88 11.45 6.52
CA GLU A 34 23.32 12.60 7.25
C GLU A 34 22.12 13.33 6.63
N TYR A 35 21.74 13.06 5.37
CA TYR A 35 20.48 13.59 4.79
C TYR A 35 19.67 12.59 3.94
N LEU A 36 19.99 11.30 4.04
CA LEU A 36 19.35 10.15 3.40
C LEU A 36 19.34 10.15 1.85
N THR A 37 19.52 8.98 1.21
CA THR A 37 18.69 8.49 0.08
C THR A 37 19.08 7.04 -0.26
N ALA A 38 18.10 6.14 -0.16
CA ALA A 38 17.96 5.01 -1.08
C ALA A 38 16.47 4.66 -1.14
N ASN A 39 15.87 4.71 -2.33
CA ASN A 39 14.52 4.17 -2.55
C ASN A 39 14.65 2.65 -2.64
N ALA A 40 14.40 1.97 -1.52
CA ALA A 40 14.45 0.52 -1.38
C ALA A 40 13.31 -0.17 -2.16
N PRO A 41 13.47 -1.46 -2.53
CA PRO A 41 12.41 -2.23 -3.17
C PRO A 41 11.18 -2.23 -2.25
N VAL A 42 10.00 -2.03 -2.83
CA VAL A 42 8.74 -2.01 -2.09
C VAL A 42 8.45 -3.41 -1.59
N THR A 43 9.00 -3.75 -0.43
CA THR A 43 8.56 -4.89 0.35
C THR A 43 7.11 -4.60 0.79
N ASN A 44 6.24 -5.61 0.76
CA ASN A 44 4.87 -5.45 1.22
C ASN A 44 4.82 -5.77 2.71
N LEU A 45 4.44 -4.79 3.53
CA LEU A 45 4.19 -4.99 4.95
C LEU A 45 2.80 -5.59 5.15
N THR A 46 2.73 -6.80 5.68
CA THR A 46 1.45 -7.43 6.03
C THR A 46 1.00 -6.90 7.40
N PRO A 47 -0.24 -6.39 7.53
CA PRO A 47 -0.75 -5.94 8.83
C PRO A 47 -0.76 -7.08 9.85
N TYR A 48 -0.11 -6.86 10.99
CA TYR A 48 -0.07 -7.77 12.14
C TYR A 48 -0.68 -7.10 13.38
N LYS A 49 -0.92 -7.88 14.44
CA LYS A 49 -1.77 -7.47 15.57
C LYS A 49 -1.35 -6.12 16.16
N GLU A 50 -0.10 -6.00 16.58
CA GLU A 50 0.47 -4.83 17.25
C GLU A 50 0.44 -3.59 16.34
N LEU A 51 0.72 -3.76 15.05
CA LEU A 51 0.63 -2.67 14.08
C LEU A 51 -0.81 -2.20 13.88
N THR A 52 -1.78 -3.12 13.88
CA THR A 52 -3.19 -2.77 13.76
C THR A 52 -3.81 -2.20 15.03
N GLU A 53 -3.18 -2.43 16.18
CA GLU A 53 -3.55 -1.79 17.45
C GLU A 53 -2.99 -0.37 17.52
N ALA A 54 -1.73 -0.19 17.10
CA ALA A 54 -1.08 1.12 17.05
C ALA A 54 -1.64 2.03 15.94
N LEU A 55 -2.02 1.45 14.81
CA LEU A 55 -2.66 2.13 13.68
C LEU A 55 -3.91 1.36 13.22
N PRO A 56 -5.07 1.59 13.86
CA PRO A 56 -6.33 0.97 13.45
C PRO A 56 -6.68 1.24 11.98
N SER A 57 -6.31 2.42 11.47
CA SER A 57 -6.48 2.84 10.07
C SER A 57 -5.72 1.98 9.05
N ILE A 58 -4.87 1.04 9.48
CA ILE A 58 -4.21 0.08 8.57
C ILE A 58 -5.13 -0.97 8.00
N LYS A 59 -6.23 -1.28 8.70
CA LYS A 59 -7.23 -2.25 8.25
C LYS A 59 -8.18 -1.66 7.23
N GLU A 60 -8.32 -0.35 7.23
CA GLU A 60 -9.00 0.40 6.21
C GLU A 60 -8.10 0.38 4.97
N ASN A 61 -8.23 -0.68 4.17
CA ASN A 61 -7.64 -0.71 2.85
C ASN A 61 -8.39 0.34 2.02
N LEU A 62 -7.86 1.56 2.01
CA LEU A 62 -8.46 2.76 1.38
C LEU A 62 -8.53 2.65 -0.15
N ILE A 63 -7.96 1.60 -0.73
CA ILE A 63 -8.16 1.16 -2.11
C ILE A 63 -9.34 0.18 -2.22
N LYS A 64 -10.32 0.25 -1.32
CA LYS A 64 -11.65 -0.25 -1.67
C LYS A 64 -12.21 0.75 -2.67
N SER A 65 -11.97 0.46 -3.94
CA SER A 65 -12.72 1.01 -5.06
C SER A 65 -14.16 1.25 -4.59
N PRO A 66 -14.67 2.49 -4.62
CA PRO A 66 -16.04 2.79 -4.20
C PRO A 66 -17.09 2.05 -5.07
N MET A 67 -16.62 1.41 -6.14
CA MET A 67 -17.39 0.61 -7.08
C MET A 67 -16.97 -0.86 -6.99
N SER A 68 -17.92 -1.73 -6.62
CA SER A 68 -17.86 -3.18 -6.89
C SER A 68 -17.54 -3.40 -8.38
N GLU A 69 -16.77 -4.44 -8.71
CA GLU A 69 -16.46 -4.83 -10.10
C GLU A 69 -17.74 -4.87 -10.97
N GLU A 70 -18.86 -5.33 -10.42
CA GLU A 70 -20.18 -5.35 -11.09
C GLU A 70 -20.69 -3.96 -11.50
N LYS A 71 -20.39 -2.92 -10.71
CA LYS A 71 -20.77 -1.53 -11.03
C LYS A 71 -19.79 -0.90 -12.01
N LYS A 72 -18.53 -1.34 -12.03
CA LYS A 72 -17.55 -0.93 -13.06
C LYS A 72 -18.03 -1.39 -14.43
N ASP A 73 -18.45 -2.63 -14.58
CA ASP A 73 -18.92 -3.17 -15.86
C ASP A 73 -20.20 -2.50 -16.38
N ALA A 74 -21.13 -2.14 -15.48
CA ALA A 74 -22.34 -1.42 -15.87
C ALA A 74 -22.09 0.03 -16.33
N ILE A 75 -21.08 0.69 -15.77
CA ILE A 75 -20.70 2.08 -16.09
C ILE A 75 -19.76 2.11 -17.30
N TYR A 76 -18.83 1.15 -17.42
CA TYR A 76 -17.88 1.02 -18.53
C TYR A 76 -18.52 0.48 -19.82
N ASN A 77 -19.84 0.60 -19.97
CA ASN A 77 -20.49 0.39 -21.24
C ASN A 77 -20.05 1.50 -22.23
N GLU A 78 -19.95 1.16 -23.50
CA GLU A 78 -19.17 1.83 -24.57
C GLU A 78 -19.45 3.34 -24.79
N ASN A 79 -20.51 3.86 -24.17
CA ASN A 79 -21.05 5.23 -24.35
C ASN A 79 -20.39 6.33 -23.49
N ILE A 80 -19.42 6.03 -22.62
CA ILE A 80 -18.72 7.09 -21.87
C ILE A 80 -17.76 7.86 -22.80
N SER A 81 -17.98 9.17 -22.90
CA SER A 81 -17.15 10.13 -23.64
C SER A 81 -15.65 9.97 -23.35
N ILE A 82 -14.81 9.99 -24.40
CA ILE A 82 -13.34 9.84 -24.33
C ILE A 82 -12.70 10.84 -23.34
N THR A 83 -13.30 12.01 -23.17
CA THR A 83 -12.85 13.06 -22.23
C THR A 83 -13.05 12.65 -20.76
N VAL A 84 -14.12 11.91 -20.45
CA VAL A 84 -14.37 11.33 -19.12
C VAL A 84 -13.34 10.23 -18.83
N LYS A 85 -13.08 9.35 -19.80
CA LYS A 85 -12.07 8.29 -19.67
C LYS A 85 -10.66 8.82 -19.33
N LYS A 86 -10.25 9.95 -19.91
CA LYS A 86 -8.93 10.58 -19.61
C LYS A 86 -8.89 11.26 -18.24
N THR A 87 -9.95 11.96 -17.87
CA THR A 87 -10.02 12.68 -16.58
C THR A 87 -10.11 11.69 -15.42
N ASP A 88 -10.92 10.65 -15.57
CA ASP A 88 -11.07 9.59 -14.57
C ASP A 88 -9.79 8.76 -14.45
N ALA A 89 -9.08 8.47 -15.55
CA ALA A 89 -7.78 7.82 -15.50
C ALA A 89 -6.75 8.61 -14.67
N GLY A 90 -6.76 9.94 -14.79
CA GLY A 90 -5.93 10.82 -13.96
C GLY A 90 -6.28 10.74 -12.48
N PHE A 91 -7.58 10.71 -12.15
CA PHE A 91 -8.03 10.56 -10.75
C PHE A 91 -7.70 9.18 -10.18
N TYR A 92 -7.89 8.11 -10.93
CA TYR A 92 -7.49 6.75 -10.53
C TYR A 92 -5.97 6.64 -10.31
N ALA A 93 -5.16 7.22 -11.20
CA ALA A 93 -3.72 7.25 -11.04
C ALA A 93 -3.31 8.03 -9.78
N ALA A 94 -3.93 9.18 -9.51
CA ALA A 94 -3.67 9.97 -8.30
C ALA A 94 -4.07 9.21 -7.02
N GLN A 95 -5.21 8.52 -7.02
CA GLN A 95 -5.62 7.67 -5.89
C GLN A 95 -4.65 6.52 -5.64
N TRP A 96 -4.21 5.86 -6.72
CA TRP A 96 -3.22 4.81 -6.64
C TRP A 96 -1.93 5.34 -6.01
N GLU A 97 -1.41 6.47 -6.50
CA GLU A 97 -0.22 7.12 -5.95
C GLU A 97 -0.38 7.48 -4.47
N LEU A 98 -1.53 8.03 -4.07
CA LEU A 98 -1.83 8.34 -2.67
C LEU A 98 -1.82 7.08 -1.80
N ALA A 99 -2.39 5.99 -2.28
CA ALA A 99 -2.34 4.71 -1.57
C ALA A 99 -0.91 4.16 -1.44
N GLN A 100 -0.05 4.40 -2.44
CA GLN A 100 1.37 4.08 -2.35
C GLN A 100 2.08 4.89 -1.25
N LYS A 101 1.67 6.14 -1.01
CA LYS A 101 2.24 7.00 0.05
C LYS A 101 1.89 6.55 1.47
N ASN A 102 0.91 5.69 1.66
CA ASN A 102 0.67 5.07 2.97
C ASN A 102 1.78 4.07 3.34
N ARG A 103 2.42 3.42 2.36
CA ARG A 103 3.41 2.36 2.64
C ARG A 103 4.61 2.87 3.44
N PRO A 104 5.27 3.99 3.10
CA PRO A 104 6.33 4.55 3.94
C PRO A 104 5.87 4.91 5.36
N ILE A 105 4.62 5.33 5.54
CA ILE A 105 4.06 5.66 6.86
C ILE A 105 3.88 4.38 7.69
N ASP A 106 3.38 3.32 7.06
CA ASP A 106 3.21 2.01 7.69
C ASP A 106 4.58 1.41 8.09
N TYR A 107 5.57 1.52 7.21
CA TYR A 107 6.95 1.12 7.49
C TYR A 107 7.58 1.91 8.64
N TYR A 108 7.38 3.23 8.66
CA TYR A 108 7.85 4.07 9.74
C TYR A 108 7.29 3.63 11.09
N VAL A 109 5.97 3.35 11.17
CA VAL A 109 5.37 2.88 12.43
C VAL A 109 5.85 1.48 12.81
N HIS A 110 6.04 0.58 11.84
CA HIS A 110 6.65 -0.71 12.09
C HIS A 110 8.03 -0.57 12.74
N GLU A 111 8.91 0.29 12.20
CA GLU A 111 10.22 0.55 12.80
C GLU A 111 10.14 1.15 14.21
N LEU A 112 9.15 2.01 14.48
CA LEU A 112 8.95 2.58 15.82
C LEU A 112 8.61 1.50 16.84
N LEU A 113 7.71 0.57 16.46
CA LEU A 113 7.31 -0.54 17.33
C LEU A 113 8.48 -1.50 17.59
N GLU A 114 9.36 -1.73 16.61
CA GLU A 114 10.55 -2.57 16.79
C GLU A 114 11.62 -1.91 17.67
N LYS A 115 11.80 -0.59 17.58
CA LYS A 115 12.87 0.14 18.28
C LYS A 115 12.56 0.43 19.75
N ASN A 116 11.31 0.31 20.20
CA ASN A 116 10.87 0.50 21.60
C ASN A 116 11.44 1.80 22.25
N LEU A 117 11.25 2.92 21.57
CA LEU A 117 11.76 4.26 21.86
C LEU A 117 10.94 5.03 22.94
N GLY A 118 10.51 4.42 24.04
CA GLY A 118 9.96 5.12 25.21
C GLY A 118 8.65 5.93 25.01
N ILE A 119 7.57 5.43 25.64
CA ILE A 119 6.14 5.78 25.48
C ILE A 119 5.78 7.21 25.01
N PRO A 120 6.25 8.33 25.61
CA PRO A 120 5.81 9.66 25.18
C PRO A 120 6.24 10.03 23.75
N VAL A 121 7.35 9.47 23.24
CA VAL A 121 7.84 9.73 21.88
C VAL A 121 7.07 8.89 20.86
N GLU A 122 6.70 7.64 21.17
CA GLU A 122 5.81 6.85 20.32
C GLU A 122 4.44 7.49 20.19
N ALA A 123 3.80 7.89 21.30
CA ALA A 123 2.43 8.38 21.25
C ALA A 123 2.28 9.58 20.31
N LEU A 124 3.22 10.52 20.35
CA LEU A 124 3.24 11.67 19.43
C LEU A 124 3.44 11.24 17.96
N ARG A 125 4.39 10.32 17.71
CA ARG A 125 4.71 9.86 16.36
C ARG A 125 3.59 9.00 15.76
N LEU A 126 2.96 8.15 16.55
CA LEU A 126 1.81 7.34 16.16
C LEU A 126 0.60 8.23 15.83
N ASN A 127 0.31 9.23 16.66
CA ASN A 127 -0.76 10.19 16.40
C ASN A 127 -0.52 10.97 15.09
N PHE A 128 0.73 11.38 14.84
CA PHE A 128 1.10 12.03 13.59
C PHE A 128 0.91 11.08 12.39
N SER A 129 1.42 9.86 12.46
CA SER A 129 1.25 8.85 11.40
C SER A 129 -0.22 8.55 11.13
N SER A 130 -1.02 8.39 12.18
CA SER A 130 -2.47 8.19 12.07
C SER A 130 -3.16 9.37 11.38
N SER A 131 -2.83 10.60 11.78
CA SER A 131 -3.39 11.83 11.18
C SER A 131 -3.02 11.96 9.70
N MET A 132 -1.77 11.68 9.33
CA MET A 132 -1.34 11.71 7.92
C MET A 132 -2.09 10.67 7.09
N ARG A 133 -2.30 9.46 7.61
CA ARG A 133 -3.09 8.44 6.94
C ARG A 133 -4.53 8.87 6.75
N ILE A 134 -5.16 9.45 7.76
CA ILE A 134 -6.54 9.97 7.66
C ILE A 134 -6.60 11.05 6.57
N ILE A 135 -5.67 12.00 6.55
CA ILE A 135 -5.64 13.04 5.50
C ILE A 135 -5.49 12.44 4.10
N ILE A 136 -4.59 11.46 3.92
CA ILE A 136 -4.42 10.77 2.63
C ILE A 136 -5.71 10.02 2.25
N SER A 137 -6.39 9.42 3.22
CA SER A 137 -7.69 8.74 3.06
C SER A 137 -8.77 9.70 2.58
N ASP A 138 -8.87 10.86 3.19
CA ASP A 138 -9.86 11.88 2.87
C ASP A 138 -9.66 12.42 1.46
N VAL A 139 -8.40 12.66 1.06
CA VAL A 139 -8.07 13.09 -0.30
C VAL A 139 -8.41 12.00 -1.32
N ALA A 140 -8.07 10.74 -1.04
CA ALA A 140 -8.42 9.64 -1.93
C ALA A 140 -9.95 9.47 -2.07
N THR A 141 -10.70 9.66 -0.97
CA THR A 141 -12.16 9.63 -0.94
C THR A 141 -12.77 10.80 -1.72
N LEU A 142 -12.19 12.00 -1.61
CA LEU A 142 -12.62 13.16 -2.40
C LEU A 142 -12.44 12.91 -3.90
N LEU A 143 -11.30 12.34 -4.31
CA LEU A 143 -11.07 11.95 -5.71
C LEU A 143 -12.09 10.91 -6.18
N SER A 144 -12.45 9.96 -5.31
CA SER A 144 -13.47 8.95 -5.59
C SER A 144 -14.82 9.59 -5.83
N GLN A 145 -15.18 10.59 -5.01
CA GLN A 145 -16.42 11.34 -5.17
C GLN A 145 -16.42 12.13 -6.47
N LYS A 146 -15.28 12.74 -6.86
CA LYS A 146 -15.17 13.46 -8.14
C LYS A 146 -15.40 12.57 -9.35
N ILE A 147 -14.92 11.32 -9.32
CA ILE A 147 -15.20 10.34 -10.37
C ILE A 147 -16.71 10.05 -10.43
N VAL A 148 -17.36 9.79 -9.28
CA VAL A 148 -18.81 9.51 -9.22
C VAL A 148 -19.63 10.69 -9.72
N ASP A 149 -19.31 11.92 -9.28
CA ASP A 149 -19.99 13.15 -9.72
C ASP A 149 -19.83 13.36 -11.24
N ASN A 150 -18.62 13.11 -11.77
CA ASN A 150 -18.32 13.25 -13.19
C ASN A 150 -19.13 12.25 -14.04
N ILE A 151 -19.21 10.98 -13.60
CA ILE A 151 -20.01 9.95 -14.25
C ILE A 151 -21.50 10.33 -14.22
N HIS A 152 -22.02 10.70 -13.04
CA HIS A 152 -23.43 11.06 -12.87
C HIS A 152 -23.84 12.24 -13.76
N ARG A 153 -22.98 13.25 -13.86
CA ARG A 153 -23.19 14.40 -14.75
C ARG A 153 -23.13 14.01 -16.23
N THR A 154 -22.19 13.15 -16.61
CA THR A 154 -22.00 12.79 -18.03
C THR A 154 -23.08 11.84 -18.53
N MET A 155 -23.60 10.98 -17.67
CA MET A 155 -24.68 10.04 -17.98
C MET A 155 -26.08 10.66 -17.84
N ASP A 156 -26.18 11.95 -17.49
CA ASP A 156 -27.44 12.65 -17.22
C ASP A 156 -28.38 11.87 -16.29
N LEU A 157 -27.79 11.26 -15.25
CA LEU A 157 -28.56 10.47 -14.30
C LEU A 157 -29.47 11.39 -13.49
N SER A 158 -30.72 10.97 -13.29
CA SER A 158 -31.67 11.71 -12.45
C SER A 158 -31.35 11.51 -10.96
N GLY A 159 -31.47 12.58 -10.17
CA GLY A 159 -31.24 12.57 -8.73
C GLY A 159 -29.91 13.20 -8.31
N LYS A 160 -29.50 12.93 -7.06
CA LYS A 160 -28.19 13.36 -6.54
C LYS A 160 -27.18 12.23 -6.68
N PRO A 161 -25.92 12.53 -7.03
CA PRO A 161 -24.87 11.51 -7.06
C PRO A 161 -24.72 10.84 -5.70
N PRO A 162 -24.48 9.51 -5.66
CA PRO A 162 -24.19 8.80 -4.43
C PRO A 162 -23.03 9.44 -3.68
N GLN A 163 -23.16 9.63 -2.37
CA GLN A 163 -22.06 10.08 -1.53
C GLN A 163 -21.27 8.90 -0.99
N ILE A 164 -19.96 8.96 -1.16
CA ILE A 164 -19.02 7.94 -0.68
C ILE A 164 -18.67 8.19 0.78
N MET A 165 -18.58 9.46 1.18
CA MET A 165 -18.48 9.84 2.57
C MET A 165 -19.87 9.72 3.20
N GLY A 166 -20.01 8.84 4.20
CA GLY A 166 -21.22 8.80 5.01
C GLY A 166 -21.42 10.16 5.67
N LYS A 167 -22.67 10.65 5.70
CA LYS A 167 -23.02 11.68 6.67
C LYS A 167 -22.88 11.04 8.05
N ASP A 168 -21.87 11.46 8.78
CA ASP A 168 -21.82 11.26 10.23
C ASP A 168 -23.09 11.82 10.91
#